data_AF-A0A2N7Q691-F1
#
_entry.id   AF-A0A2N7Q691-F1
#
_cell.length_a   1.000
_cell.length_b   1.000
_cell.length_c   1.000
_cell.angle_alpha   90.00
_cell.angle_beta   90.00
_cell.angle_gamma   90.00
#
_symmetry.space_group_name_H-M   'P 1'
#
loop_
_entity.id
_entity.type
_entity.pdbx_description
1 polymer ?
#
loop_
_entity_poly.entity_id
_entity_poly.type
_entity_poly.pdbx_seq_one_letter_code
_entity_poly.pdbx_strand_id
1 'polypeptide(L)' 'MKTIKLIVLIIVVILLVIIIIQNREPVKTHFLLATVEMPQILLLLITAAAGFVVGLMVALLSGRKPATSAKPEQPRAE' A
#
# COMPACT_ATOMS: atom_id res chain seq x y z
N MET A 1 -12.78 -4.38 -13.02
CA MET A 1 -12.41 -4.09 -11.61
C MET A 1 -10.90 -4.19 -11.33
N LYS A 2 -10.20 -5.23 -11.81
CA LYS A 2 -8.76 -5.45 -11.52
C LYS A 2 -7.85 -4.33 -12.06
N THR A 3 -8.12 -3.86 -13.28
CA THR A 3 -7.40 -2.74 -13.92
C THR A 3 -7.61 -1.41 -13.19
N ILE A 4 -8.83 -1.08 -12.78
CA ILE A 4 -9.12 0.14 -12.00
C ILE A 4 -8.37 0.12 -10.67
N LYS A 5 -8.35 -1.03 -9.97
CA LYS A 5 -7.58 -1.18 -8.73
C LYS A 5 -6.08 -0.97 -8.94
N LEU A 6 -5.54 -1.41 -10.07
CA LEU A 6 -4.13 -1.26 -10.41
C LEU A 6 -3.77 0.20 -10.75
N ILE A 7 -4.66 0.89 -11.47
CA ILE A 7 -4.52 2.33 -11.77
C ILE A 7 -4.55 3.15 -10.47
N VAL A 8 -5.51 2.88 -9.57
CA VAL A 8 -5.59 3.55 -8.27
C VAL A 8 -4.32 3.30 -7.45
N LEU A 9 -3.80 2.07 -7.45
CA LEU A 9 -2.57 1.74 -6.75
C LEU A 9 -1.36 2.54 -7.29
N ILE A 10 -1.21 2.63 -8.62
CA ILE A 10 -0.14 3.40 -9.25
C ILE A 10 -0.24 4.88 -8.87
N ILE A 11 -1.44 5.46 -8.92
CA ILE A 11 -1.68 6.87 -8.55
C ILE A 11 -1.28 7.11 -7.08
N VAL A 12 -1.67 6.21 -6.18
CA VAL A 12 -1.32 6.31 -4.76
C VAL A 12 0.19 6.25 -4.55
N VAL A 13 0.90 5.34 -5.24
CA VAL A 13 2.36 5.23 -5.16
C VAL A 13 3.04 6.52 -5.64
N ILE A 14 2.60 7.07 -6.77
CA ILE A 14 3.14 8.32 -7.32
C ILE A 14 2.92 9.48 -6.34
N LEU A 15 1.71 9.61 -5.79
CA LEU A 15 1.41 10.65 -4.78
C LEU A 15 2.28 10.50 -3.54
N LEU A 16 2.53 9.28 -3.08
CA LEU A 16 3.42 9.00 -1.95
C LEU A 16 4.85 9.49 -2.23
N VAL A 17 5.39 9.18 -3.41
CA VAL A 17 6.72 9.65 -3.84
C VAL A 17 6.78 11.17 -3.89
N ILE A 18 5.74 11.82 -4.42
CA ILE A 18 5.65 13.28 -4.46
C ILE A 18 5.64 13.86 -3.04
N ILE A 19 4.81 13.31 -2.14
CA ILE A 19 4.76 13.74 -0.74
C ILE A 19 6.12 13.58 -0.07
N ILE A 20 6.83 12.48 -0.32
CA ILE A 20 8.21 12.23 0.17
C ILE A 20 9.18 13.32 -0.29
N ILE A 21 9.14 13.67 -1.57
CA ILE A 21 10.06 14.64 -2.17
C ILE A 21 9.69 16.08 -1.79
N GLN A 22 8.41 16.39 -1.56
CA GLN A 22 7.98 17.71 -1.14
C GLN A 22 8.24 17.96 0.35
N ASN A 23 8.12 16.93 1.19
CA ASN A 23 8.34 17.01 2.62
C ASN A 23 9.80 16.67 2.99
N ARG A 24 10.78 17.31 2.32
CA ARG A 24 12.22 17.21 2.65
C ARG A 24 12.68 18.29 3.63
N GLU A 25 11.79 19.04 4.23
CA GLU A 25 12.18 20.04 5.21
C GLU A 25 12.69 19.35 6.49
N PRO A 26 13.76 19.86 7.12
CA PRO A 26 14.24 19.30 8.38
C PRO A 26 13.21 19.55 9.48
N VAL A 27 12.63 18.49 10.03
CA VAL A 27 11.68 18.58 11.15
C VAL A 27 12.45 18.50 12.46
N LYS A 28 12.23 19.50 13.32
CA LYS A 28 12.76 19.49 14.68
C LYS A 28 11.86 18.61 15.54
N THR A 29 12.37 17.44 15.89
CA THR A 29 11.66 16.51 16.78
C THR A 29 12.12 16.75 18.21
N HIS A 30 11.22 17.25 19.04
CA HIS A 30 11.48 17.46 20.46
C HIS A 30 11.09 16.20 21.25
N PHE A 31 12.09 15.45 21.70
CA PHE A 31 11.92 14.47 22.76
C PHE A 31 11.99 15.16 24.13
N LEU A 32 11.48 14.50 25.17
CA LEU A 32 11.41 15.02 26.54
C LEU A 32 12.74 15.57 27.09
N LEU A 33 13.89 15.11 26.58
CA LEU A 33 15.23 15.56 27.02
C LEU A 33 16.17 15.94 25.85
N ALA A 34 15.73 15.85 24.60
CA ALA A 34 16.60 16.03 23.45
C ALA A 34 15.83 16.55 22.24
N THR A 35 16.40 17.53 21.54
CA THR A 35 15.87 17.95 20.23
C THR A 35 16.75 17.32 19.16
N VAL A 36 16.16 16.44 18.35
CA VAL A 36 16.85 15.80 17.24
C VAL A 36 16.25 16.37 15.95
N GLU A 37 17.08 17.06 15.18
CA GLU A 37 16.73 17.49 13.82
C GLU A 37 16.90 16.28 12.90
N MET A 38 15.77 15.71 12.47
CA MET A 38 15.75 14.56 11.59
C MET A 38 15.24 14.97 10.21
N PRO A 39 15.87 14.52 9.12
CA PRO A 39 15.36 14.78 7.79
C PRO A 39 13.99 14.11 7.63
N GLN A 40 12.96 14.88 7.26
CA GLN A 40 11.57 14.43 7.22
C GLN A 40 11.32 13.27 6.23
N ILE A 41 12.21 13.07 5.25
CA ILE A 41 12.32 11.86 4.43
C ILE A 41 12.37 10.58 5.25
N LEU A 42 13.14 10.57 6.34
CA LEU A 42 13.33 9.35 7.13
C LEU A 42 12.01 8.95 7.78
N LEU A 43 11.25 9.93 8.26
CA LEU A 43 9.92 9.75 8.83
C LEU A 43 8.93 9.26 7.77
N LEU A 44 8.98 9.82 6.55
CA LEU A 44 8.12 9.40 5.44
C LEU A 44 8.45 7.98 4.95
N LEU A 45 9.73 7.61 4.91
CA LEU A 45 10.14 6.24 4.59
C LEU A 45 9.66 5.25 5.65
N ILE A 46 9.79 5.58 6.94
CA ILE A 46 9.31 4.73 8.04
C ILE A 46 7.79 4.58 7.99
N THR A 47 7.05 5.68 7.80
CA THR A 47 5.57 5.63 7.71
C THR A 47 5.09 4.89 6.46
N ALA A 48 5.75 5.08 5.31
CA ALA A 48 5.47 4.31 4.10
C ALA A 48 5.75 2.82 4.28
N ALA A 49 6.88 2.45 4.89
CA ALA A 49 7.23 1.06 5.19
C ALA A 49 6.22 0.43 6.15
N ALA A 50 5.83 1.12 7.22
CA ALA A 50 4.82 0.65 8.16
C ALA A 50 3.46 0.44 7.47
N GLY A 51 3.00 1.42 6.69
CA GLY A 51 1.77 1.30 5.90
C GLY A 51 1.82 0.15 4.89
N PHE A 52 2.96 -0.06 4.23
CA PHE A 52 3.17 -1.18 3.31
C PHE A 52 3.10 -2.54 4.02
N VAL A 53 3.78 -2.70 5.16
CA VAL A 53 3.74 -3.94 5.94
C VAL A 53 2.32 -4.27 6.39
N VAL A 54 1.57 -3.27 6.89
CA VAL A 54 0.16 -3.43 7.27
C VAL A 54 -0.69 -3.83 6.06
N GLY A 55 -0.53 -3.13 4.93
CA GLY A 55 -1.24 -3.44 3.69
C GLY A 55 -0.92 -4.85 3.17
N LEU A 56 0.34 -5.29 3.26
CA LEU A 56 0.78 -6.62 2.89
C LEU A 56 0.15 -7.69 3.79
N MET A 57 0.15 -7.49 5.11
CA MET A 57 -0.54 -8.39 6.05
C MET A 57 -2.01 -8.53 5.71
N VAL A 58 -2.72 -7.42 5.47
CA VAL A 58 -4.14 -7.44 5.09
C VAL A 58 -4.34 -8.21 3.79
N ALA A 59 -3.51 -7.99 2.77
CA ALA A 59 -3.62 -8.67 1.48
C ALA A 59 -3.40 -10.20 1.60
N LEU A 60 -2.42 -10.62 2.40
CA LEU A 60 -2.12 -12.03 2.66
C LEU A 60 -3.24 -12.72 3.45
N LEU A 61 -3.86 -12.02 4.39
CA LEU A 61 -4.98 -12.53 5.19
C LEU A 61 -6.32 -12.53 4.43
N SER A 62 -6.47 -11.70 3.39
CA SER A 62 -7.72 -11.57 2.63
C SER A 62 -7.89 -12.64 1.54
N GLY A 63 -7.49 -13.89 1.83
CA GLY A 63 -7.47 -15.03 0.92
C GLY A 63 -8.73 -15.13 0.05
N ARG A 64 -8.57 -14.89 -1.26
CA ARG A 64 -9.63 -15.18 -2.24
C ARG A 64 -9.73 -16.68 -2.41
N LYS A 65 -10.86 -17.27 -2.00
CA LYS A 65 -11.24 -18.63 -2.42
C LYS A 65 -11.23 -18.69 -3.95
N PRO A 66 -10.48 -19.61 -4.59
CA PRO A 66 -10.63 -19.85 -6.00
C PRO A 66 -12.05 -20.36 -6.23
N ALA A 67 -12.81 -19.65 -7.06
CA ALA A 67 -14.09 -20.14 -7.55
C ALA A 67 -13.78 -21.38 -8.39
N THR A 68 -13.92 -22.54 -7.75
CA THR A 68 -13.85 -23.84 -8.41
C THR A 68 -14.80 -23.82 -9.60
N SER A 69 -14.26 -24.22 -10.74
CA SER A 69 -14.90 -24.24 -12.03
C SER A 69 -16.27 -24.92 -11.95
N ALA A 70 -17.35 -24.14 -12.08
CA ALA A 70 -18.63 -24.67 -12.51
C ALA A 70 -18.48 -25.04 -14.00
N LYS A 71 -18.06 -26.28 -14.26
CA LYS A 71 -18.04 -26.87 -15.60
C LYS A 71 -19.48 -26.86 -16.15
N PRO A 72 -19.75 -26.32 -17.34
CA PRO A 72 -21.08 -26.36 -17.91
C PRO A 72 -21.36 -27.79 -18.38
N GLU A 73 -22.34 -28.45 -17.77
CA GLU A 73 -22.98 -29.60 -18.41
C GLU A 73 -23.73 -29.07 -19.64
N GLN A 74 -23.16 -29.33 -20.81
CA GLN A 74 -23.85 -29.15 -22.09
C GLN A 74 -24.83 -30.31 -22.31
N PRO A 75 -25.93 -30.05 -23.05
CA PRO A 75 -27.13 -30.87 -23.03
C PRO A 75 -26.92 -32.14 -23.86
N ARG A 76 -27.36 -33.27 -23.30
CA ARG A 76 -27.47 -34.53 -24.02
C ARG A 76 -28.59 -34.39 -25.05
N ALA A 77 -28.21 -34.36 -26.33
CA ALA A 77 -29.13 -34.51 -27.44
C ALA A 77 -29.64 -35.95 -27.43
N GLU A 78 -30.96 -36.12 -27.26
CA GLU A 78 -31.71 -37.32 -27.61
C GLU A 78 -32.97 -36.89 -28.37
#